data_AF-A0A535FS17-F1
#
_entry.id   AF-A0A535FS17-F1
#
_cell.length_a   1.000
_cell.length_b   1.000
_cell.length_c   1.000
_cell.angle_alpha   90.00
_cell.angle_beta   90.00
_cell.angle_gamma   90.00
#
_symmetry.space_group_name_H-M   'P 1'
#
loop_
_entity.id
_entity.type
_entity.pdbx_description
1 polymer ?
#
loop_
_entity_poly.entity_id
_entity_poly.type
_entity_poly.pdbx_seq_one_letter_code
_entity_poly.pdbx_strand_id
1 'polypeptide(L)'
;MNWRLASRLSVITLAVFVVFIVALLGSRAGGPSSTTANTAPTANSSGLQGTDLGGVQAPDFRLTDQTGKSIALSQFKGKPIILTFLYTHCPDQCPLTAEKLHAVMLNLGNKAENVAVLAVSTDPTRDTVAAALDFSKVHRMLTYWHYLVGTHNQLSPIWSSYSVYAAPTPTTTGGSVSHTTAIFLIDKQGRERVYFGDDATSAQLTADLQILLKQ
;
A
#
# COMPACT_ATOMS: atom_id res chain seq x y z
N MET A 1 43.70 23.82 -75.18
CA MET A 1 42.39 24.47 -75.00
C MET A 1 41.90 24.06 -73.64
N ASN A 2 42.10 24.97 -72.70
CA ASN A 2 42.10 24.72 -71.27
C ASN A 2 40.81 25.32 -70.72
N TRP A 3 39.95 24.51 -70.10
CA TRP A 3 38.99 25.01 -69.11
C TRP A 3 38.94 24.01 -67.95
N ARG A 4 40.09 23.88 -67.30
CA ARG A 4 40.19 23.53 -65.89
C ARG A 4 39.80 24.77 -65.08
N LEU A 5 39.45 24.56 -63.80
CA LEU A 5 39.43 25.57 -62.72
C LEU A 5 38.18 26.45 -62.58
N ALA A 6 37.07 25.93 -62.03
CA ALA A 6 36.08 26.80 -61.36
C ALA A 6 35.06 26.03 -60.49
N SER A 7 35.47 25.12 -59.60
CA SER A 7 34.50 24.62 -58.58
C SER A 7 35.08 23.88 -57.37
N ARG A 8 36.41 23.69 -57.27
CA ARG A 8 37.02 22.91 -56.17
C ARG A 8 37.73 23.76 -55.11
N LEU A 9 37.57 25.10 -55.13
CA LEU A 9 38.27 26.03 -54.23
C LEU A 9 37.41 26.71 -53.14
N SER A 10 36.10 26.43 -53.03
CA SER A 10 35.23 27.07 -52.03
C SER A 10 34.94 26.27 -50.76
N VAL A 11 35.42 25.02 -50.62
CA VAL A 11 35.07 24.18 -49.46
C VAL A 11 36.23 23.98 -48.48
N ILE A 12 37.47 24.32 -48.86
CA ILE A 12 38.65 24.06 -48.02
C ILE A 12 39.05 25.26 -47.15
N THR A 13 38.50 26.46 -47.40
CA THR A 13 38.79 27.65 -46.57
C THR A 13 37.96 27.77 -45.29
N LEU A 14 36.94 26.92 -45.06
CA LEU A 14 36.12 26.98 -43.85
C LEU A 14 36.59 26.08 -42.69
N ALA A 15 37.53 25.15 -42.94
CA ALA A 15 37.93 24.14 -41.94
C ALA A 15 39.12 24.54 -41.05
N VAL A 16 39.83 25.63 -41.37
CA VAL A 16 41.07 26.01 -40.65
C VAL A 16 40.84 27.13 -39.62
N PHE A 17 39.70 27.82 -39.64
CA PHE A 17 39.45 28.96 -38.75
C PHE A 17 38.78 28.63 -37.40
N VAL A 18 38.18 27.43 -37.25
CA VAL A 18 37.45 27.06 -36.02
C VAL A 18 38.35 26.43 -34.95
N VAL A 19 39.50 25.86 -35.34
CA VAL A 19 40.40 25.17 -34.40
C VAL A 19 41.30 26.15 -33.61
N PHE A 20 41.47 27.39 -34.07
CA PHE A 20 42.38 28.36 -33.42
C PHE A 20 41.72 29.28 -32.37
N ILE A 21 40.40 29.30 -32.23
CA ILE A 21 39.70 30.11 -31.21
C ILE A 21 39.59 29.39 -29.85
N VAL A 22 39.82 28.07 -29.79
CA VAL A 22 39.62 27.28 -28.56
C VAL A 22 40.87 27.21 -27.66
N ALA A 23 42.03 27.72 -28.09
CA ALA A 23 43.30 27.42 -27.42
C ALA A 23 43.96 28.55 -26.59
N LEU A 24 43.39 29.76 -26.47
CA LEU A 24 44.17 30.91 -25.96
C LEU A 24 43.49 31.87 -24.97
N LEU A 25 42.52 31.42 -24.17
CA LEU A 25 42.01 32.23 -23.05
C LEU A 25 41.85 31.42 -21.76
N GLY A 26 42.95 31.32 -21.01
CA GLY A 26 42.94 31.77 -19.62
C GLY A 26 42.61 30.74 -18.53
N SER A 27 43.63 30.02 -18.10
CA SER A 27 43.74 29.37 -16.78
C SER A 27 43.46 30.35 -15.63
N ARG A 28 42.57 29.98 -14.70
CA ARG A 28 42.46 30.57 -13.36
C ARG A 28 42.15 29.49 -12.33
N ALA A 29 42.92 29.51 -11.25
CA ALA A 29 42.95 28.56 -10.15
C ALA A 29 41.71 28.63 -9.24
N GLY A 30 41.44 27.51 -8.55
CA GLY A 30 40.93 27.52 -7.17
C GLY A 30 39.56 26.91 -6.91
N GLY A 31 39.54 25.83 -6.10
CA GLY A 31 38.46 25.57 -5.14
C GLY A 31 37.59 24.33 -5.38
N PRO A 32 37.44 23.42 -4.38
CA PRO A 32 36.73 22.16 -4.50
C PRO A 32 35.24 22.34 -4.23
N SER A 33 34.38 21.52 -4.82
CA SER A 33 33.08 21.15 -4.21
C SER A 33 32.46 19.98 -4.96
N SER A 34 32.43 18.86 -4.25
CA SER A 34 31.56 17.71 -4.45
C SER A 34 30.11 18.11 -4.77
N THR A 35 29.59 17.60 -5.87
CA THR A 35 28.13 17.42 -6.03
C THR A 35 27.89 16.07 -6.66
N THR A 36 28.15 15.02 -5.89
CA THR A 36 27.33 13.81 -6.01
C THR A 36 25.89 14.27 -5.72
N ALA A 37 25.08 14.34 -6.77
CA ALA A 37 23.63 14.43 -6.63
C ALA A 37 23.16 13.13 -5.98
N ASN A 38 23.31 13.07 -4.66
CA ASN A 38 22.69 12.07 -3.84
C ASN A 38 21.23 12.50 -3.73
N THR A 39 20.40 12.07 -4.68
CA THR A 39 18.95 12.05 -4.49
C THR A 39 18.70 11.03 -3.39
N ALA A 40 18.90 11.45 -2.15
CA ALA A 40 18.41 10.74 -1.00
C ALA A 40 16.89 10.56 -1.22
N PRO A 41 16.34 9.35 -1.04
CA PRO A 41 14.90 9.22 -0.98
C PRO A 41 14.46 10.15 0.15
N THR A 42 13.52 11.05 -0.13
CA THR A 42 12.85 11.84 0.89
C THR A 42 12.37 10.87 1.95
N ALA A 43 13.07 10.81 3.08
CA ALA A 43 12.63 10.04 4.23
C ALA A 43 11.19 10.46 4.52
N ASN A 44 10.27 9.49 4.56
CA ASN A 44 8.87 9.71 4.89
C ASN A 44 8.81 10.55 6.17
N SER A 45 8.50 11.84 6.05
CA SER A 45 8.48 12.79 7.18
C SER A 45 7.40 12.46 8.21
N SER A 46 6.53 11.50 7.89
CA SER A 46 5.49 10.97 8.74
C SER A 46 5.98 9.96 9.79
N GLY A 47 7.20 9.39 9.62
CA GLY A 47 7.73 8.35 10.52
C GLY A 47 6.99 7.01 10.41
N LEU A 48 6.14 6.85 9.39
CA LEU A 48 5.40 5.63 9.10
C LEU A 48 6.35 4.57 8.50
N GLN A 49 6.19 3.33 8.93
CA GLN A 49 7.03 2.20 8.53
C GLN A 49 6.48 1.47 7.30
N GLY A 50 5.16 1.50 7.08
CA GLY A 50 4.56 1.00 5.84
C GLY A 50 4.61 2.01 4.70
N THR A 51 4.02 1.65 3.56
CA THR A 51 3.94 2.55 2.40
C THR A 51 2.94 3.66 2.69
N ASP A 52 3.39 4.91 2.76
CA ASP A 52 2.52 6.07 2.96
C ASP A 52 1.64 6.31 1.71
N LEU A 53 0.32 6.30 1.89
CA LEU A 53 -0.66 6.47 0.82
C LEU A 53 -1.08 7.93 0.60
N GLY A 54 -0.51 8.87 1.35
CA GLY A 54 -0.72 10.31 1.13
C GLY A 54 -2.06 10.86 1.63
N GLY A 55 -2.94 10.04 2.21
CA GLY A 55 -4.15 10.51 2.89
C GLY A 55 -5.36 10.74 1.98
N VAL A 56 -5.56 9.93 0.94
CA VAL A 56 -6.81 9.98 0.17
C VAL A 56 -7.98 9.44 1.02
N GLN A 57 -9.19 9.95 0.80
CA GLN A 57 -10.38 9.48 1.51
C GLN A 57 -10.62 7.99 1.25
N ALA A 58 -10.73 7.21 2.33
CA ALA A 58 -11.02 5.78 2.23
C ALA A 58 -12.42 5.57 1.60
N PRO A 59 -12.56 4.70 0.58
CA PRO A 59 -13.85 4.30 0.04
C PRO A 59 -14.78 3.74 1.11
N ASP A 60 -15.96 4.34 1.28
CA ASP A 60 -16.92 3.85 2.27
C ASP A 60 -17.66 2.60 1.77
N PHE A 61 -18.15 1.80 2.71
CA PHE A 61 -18.98 0.63 2.42
C PHE A 61 -19.86 0.30 3.62
N ARG A 62 -20.83 -0.60 3.42
CA ARG A 62 -21.66 -1.15 4.48
C ARG A 62 -21.88 -2.64 4.26
N LEU A 63 -21.55 -3.45 5.26
CA LEU A 63 -21.63 -4.91 5.24
C LEU A 63 -22.23 -5.44 6.55
N THR A 64 -22.43 -6.75 6.63
CA THR A 64 -22.89 -7.44 7.84
C THR A 64 -21.72 -8.10 8.53
N ASP A 65 -21.60 -7.96 9.84
CA ASP A 65 -20.54 -8.61 10.61
C ASP A 65 -20.90 -10.03 11.09
N GLN A 66 -19.95 -10.70 11.73
CA GLN A 66 -20.07 -12.05 12.27
C GLN A 66 -21.12 -12.21 13.38
N THR A 67 -21.69 -11.10 13.88
CA THR A 67 -22.77 -11.08 14.86
C THR A 67 -24.13 -10.70 14.26
N GLY A 68 -24.17 -10.48 12.94
CA GLY A 68 -25.37 -10.03 12.21
C GLY A 68 -25.58 -8.51 12.24
N LYS A 69 -24.62 -7.73 12.75
CA LYS A 69 -24.75 -6.27 12.83
C LYS A 69 -24.36 -5.61 11.51
N SER A 70 -25.10 -4.60 11.09
CA SER A 70 -24.70 -3.75 9.96
C SER A 70 -23.56 -2.82 10.35
N ILE A 71 -22.43 -2.94 9.65
CA ILE A 71 -21.21 -2.17 9.88
C ILE A 71 -20.88 -1.34 8.63
N ALA A 72 -20.78 -0.03 8.79
CA ALA A 72 -20.17 0.86 7.80
C ALA A 72 -18.77 1.32 8.22
N LEU A 73 -17.85 1.51 7.27
CA LEU A 73 -16.51 2.02 7.55
C LEU A 73 -16.57 3.41 8.19
N SER A 74 -17.41 4.29 7.65
CA SER A 74 -17.60 5.66 8.15
C SER A 74 -18.06 5.76 9.60
N GLN A 75 -18.61 4.70 10.22
CA GLN A 75 -19.02 4.74 11.62
C GLN A 75 -17.83 4.84 12.60
N PHE A 76 -16.62 4.50 12.13
CA PHE A 76 -15.40 4.51 12.94
C PHE A 76 -14.61 5.82 12.83
N LYS A 77 -15.17 6.87 12.21
CA LYS A 77 -14.57 8.21 12.29
C LYS A 77 -14.26 8.59 13.74
N GLY A 78 -13.07 9.13 13.96
CA GLY A 78 -12.51 9.39 15.30
C GLY A 78 -11.60 8.28 15.82
N LYS A 79 -11.55 7.09 15.17
CA LYS A 79 -10.62 5.99 15.49
C LYS A 79 -9.77 5.64 14.28
N PRO A 80 -8.47 5.32 14.44
CA PRO A 80 -7.73 4.65 13.38
C PRO A 80 -8.37 3.29 13.08
N ILE A 81 -8.35 2.90 11.80
CA ILE A 81 -8.94 1.64 11.33
C ILE A 81 -7.83 0.78 10.70
N ILE A 82 -7.74 -0.47 11.12
CA ILE A 82 -7.06 -1.52 10.37
C ILE A 82 -8.10 -2.16 9.45
N LEU A 83 -7.91 -2.05 8.14
CA LEU A 83 -8.74 -2.72 7.14
C LEU A 83 -7.93 -3.81 6.46
N THR A 84 -8.46 -5.04 6.41
CA THR A 84 -7.83 -6.17 5.73
C THR A 84 -8.85 -7.02 4.99
N PHE A 85 -8.36 -7.91 4.14
CA PHE A 85 -9.16 -8.76 3.26
C PHE A 85 -8.77 -10.23 3.45
N LEU A 86 -9.71 -11.04 3.90
CA LEU A 86 -9.48 -12.42 4.35
C LEU A 86 -10.59 -13.34 3.83
N TYR A 87 -10.40 -14.66 3.93
CA TYR A 87 -11.51 -15.62 3.86
C TYR A 87 -11.29 -16.78 4.83
N THR A 88 -12.38 -17.37 5.31
CA THR A 88 -12.34 -18.31 6.45
C THR A 88 -11.74 -19.67 6.10
N HIS A 89 -11.72 -20.03 4.83
CA HIS A 89 -11.25 -21.33 4.33
C HIS A 89 -9.81 -21.29 3.78
N CYS A 90 -9.10 -20.19 4.00
CA CYS A 90 -7.72 -20.06 3.54
C CYS A 90 -6.79 -20.95 4.37
N PRO A 91 -6.01 -21.85 3.75
CA PRO A 91 -5.21 -22.82 4.49
C PRO A 91 -3.92 -22.24 5.11
N ASP A 92 -3.53 -21.01 4.77
CA ASP A 92 -2.19 -20.49 5.09
C ASP A 92 -2.20 -19.02 5.57
N GLN A 93 -2.29 -18.07 4.63
CA GLN A 93 -2.00 -16.65 4.93
C GLN A 93 -3.05 -15.93 5.79
N CYS A 94 -4.34 -16.30 5.68
CA CYS A 94 -5.38 -15.62 6.46
C CYS A 94 -5.31 -15.94 7.97
N PRO A 95 -5.15 -17.20 8.40
CA PRO A 95 -4.85 -17.53 9.79
C PRO A 95 -3.65 -16.76 10.36
N LEU A 96 -2.54 -16.67 9.61
CA LEU A 96 -1.34 -15.93 10.02
C LEU A 96 -1.61 -14.43 10.17
N THR A 97 -2.40 -13.85 9.27
CA THR A 97 -2.81 -12.44 9.35
C THR A 97 -3.69 -12.19 10.57
N ALA A 98 -4.65 -13.09 10.87
CA ALA A 98 -5.49 -12.98 12.06
C ALA A 98 -4.66 -13.02 13.35
N GLU A 99 -3.69 -13.92 13.44
CA GLU A 99 -2.75 -14.02 14.57
C GLU A 99 -1.86 -12.78 14.70
N LYS A 100 -1.37 -12.26 13.57
CA LYS A 100 -0.60 -11.00 13.51
C LYS A 100 -1.42 -9.84 14.06
N LEU A 101 -2.68 -9.69 13.64
CA LEU A 101 -3.57 -8.64 14.12
C LEU A 101 -3.92 -8.81 15.59
N HIS A 102 -4.14 -10.04 16.06
CA HIS A 102 -4.34 -10.30 17.48
C HIS A 102 -3.13 -9.83 18.31
N ALA A 103 -1.91 -10.13 17.86
CA ALA A 103 -0.69 -9.64 18.50
C ALA A 103 -0.59 -8.10 18.49
N VAL A 104 -1.00 -7.42 17.40
CA VAL A 104 -1.09 -5.95 17.38
C VAL A 104 -2.03 -5.43 18.47
N MET A 105 -3.21 -6.04 18.62
CA MET A 105 -4.18 -5.62 19.64
C MET A 105 -3.64 -5.84 21.05
N LEU A 106 -2.92 -6.94 21.31
CA LEU A 106 -2.24 -7.15 22.58
C LEU A 106 -1.12 -6.12 22.84
N ASN A 107 -0.31 -5.81 21.83
CA ASN A 107 0.79 -4.84 21.93
C ASN A 107 0.29 -3.40 22.18
N LEU A 108 -0.91 -3.06 21.71
CA LEU A 108 -1.55 -1.77 21.99
C LEU A 108 -2.05 -1.67 23.44
N GLY A 109 -2.28 -2.80 24.12
CA GLY A 109 -2.85 -2.85 25.47
C GLY A 109 -4.17 -2.09 25.54
N ASN A 110 -4.32 -1.21 26.52
CA ASN A 110 -5.55 -0.41 26.69
C ASN A 110 -5.88 0.47 25.47
N LYS A 111 -4.88 0.85 24.64
CA LYS A 111 -5.14 1.67 23.45
C LYS A 111 -5.91 0.91 22.36
N ALA A 112 -5.96 -0.41 22.43
CA ALA A 112 -6.69 -1.25 21.48
C ALA A 112 -8.18 -0.87 21.37
N GLU A 113 -8.80 -0.38 22.46
CA GLU A 113 -10.21 0.08 22.47
C GLU A 113 -10.46 1.30 21.55
N ASN A 114 -9.38 2.02 21.21
CA ASN A 114 -9.39 3.22 20.37
C ASN A 114 -9.02 2.93 18.91
N VAL A 115 -8.87 1.65 18.54
CA VAL A 115 -8.62 1.19 17.16
C VAL A 115 -9.77 0.32 16.71
N ALA A 116 -10.23 0.50 15.47
CA ALA A 116 -11.18 -0.40 14.83
C ALA A 116 -10.45 -1.39 13.93
N VAL A 117 -10.88 -2.64 13.89
CA VAL A 117 -10.36 -3.65 12.96
C VAL A 117 -11.50 -4.19 12.11
N LEU A 118 -11.38 -4.09 10.80
CA LEU A 118 -12.35 -4.56 9.82
C LEU A 118 -11.69 -5.60 8.93
N ALA A 119 -12.21 -6.83 8.95
CA ALA A 119 -11.78 -7.90 8.07
C ALA A 119 -12.88 -8.15 7.03
N VAL A 120 -12.67 -7.77 5.77
CA VAL A 120 -13.64 -7.94 4.70
C VAL A 120 -13.43 -9.28 4.01
N SER A 121 -14.51 -10.06 3.85
CA SER A 121 -14.47 -11.34 3.16
C SER A 121 -14.04 -11.19 1.69
N THR A 122 -13.28 -12.15 1.20
CA THR A 122 -12.92 -12.36 -0.21
C THR A 122 -13.60 -13.59 -0.81
N ASP A 123 -14.41 -14.30 -0.03
CA ASP A 123 -15.10 -15.52 -0.43
C ASP A 123 -16.60 -15.49 -0.08
N PRO A 124 -17.42 -14.77 -0.87
CA PRO A 124 -18.86 -14.66 -0.65
C PRO A 124 -19.61 -16.00 -0.73
N THR A 125 -18.98 -17.06 -1.27
CA THR A 125 -19.63 -18.36 -1.45
C THR A 125 -19.58 -19.22 -0.19
N ARG A 126 -18.51 -19.09 0.61
CA ARG A 126 -18.26 -19.93 1.79
C ARG A 126 -18.24 -19.15 3.10
N ASP A 127 -17.92 -17.86 3.07
CA ASP A 127 -17.91 -17.02 4.27
C ASP A 127 -19.33 -16.59 4.64
N THR A 128 -20.02 -17.49 5.35
CA THR A 128 -21.27 -17.16 6.03
C THR A 128 -21.01 -16.42 7.34
N VAL A 129 -22.04 -15.79 7.92
CA VAL A 129 -21.97 -15.19 9.26
C VAL A 129 -21.46 -16.20 10.29
N ALA A 130 -21.91 -17.46 10.22
CA ALA A 130 -21.47 -18.52 11.12
C ALA A 130 -19.99 -18.88 10.92
N ALA A 131 -19.52 -19.02 9.68
CA ALA A 131 -18.12 -19.29 9.38
C ALA A 131 -17.21 -18.15 9.87
N ALA A 132 -17.60 -16.90 9.61
CA ALA A 132 -16.90 -15.72 10.09
C ALA A 132 -16.84 -15.65 11.62
N LEU A 133 -17.93 -16.04 12.30
CA LEU A 133 -18.01 -16.07 13.76
C LEU A 133 -17.03 -17.11 14.33
N ASP A 134 -17.01 -18.31 13.77
CA ASP A 134 -16.14 -19.39 14.24
C ASP A 134 -14.66 -19.08 13.97
N PHE A 135 -14.33 -18.55 12.78
CA PHE A 135 -12.98 -18.06 12.48
C PHE A 135 -12.53 -16.98 13.48
N SER A 136 -13.42 -16.04 13.80
CA SER A 136 -13.16 -14.99 14.79
C SER A 136 -12.88 -15.54 16.19
N LYS A 137 -13.57 -16.61 16.61
CA LYS A 137 -13.33 -17.27 17.90
C LYS A 137 -12.02 -18.02 17.93
N VAL A 138 -11.74 -18.83 16.90
CA VAL A 138 -10.51 -19.64 16.80
C VAL A 138 -9.27 -18.75 16.90
N HIS A 139 -9.30 -17.58 16.25
CA HIS A 139 -8.19 -16.63 16.26
C HIS A 139 -8.25 -15.57 17.37
N ARG A 140 -9.17 -15.70 18.34
CA ARG A 140 -9.31 -14.78 19.49
C ARG A 140 -9.53 -13.31 19.08
N MET A 141 -10.16 -13.10 17.92
CA MET A 141 -10.42 -11.76 17.37
C MET A 141 -11.87 -11.32 17.54
N LEU A 142 -12.76 -12.17 18.07
CA LEU A 142 -14.19 -11.87 18.25
C LEU A 142 -14.45 -10.54 18.98
N THR A 143 -13.59 -10.16 19.93
CA THR A 143 -13.71 -8.90 20.69
C THR A 143 -13.00 -7.71 20.04
N TYR A 144 -12.15 -7.96 19.04
CA TYR A 144 -11.24 -6.97 18.48
C TYR A 144 -11.62 -6.49 17.08
N TRP A 145 -12.36 -7.30 16.32
CA TRP A 145 -12.72 -6.94 14.95
C TRP A 145 -14.19 -7.11 14.60
N HIS A 146 -14.57 -6.51 13.49
CA HIS A 146 -15.74 -6.90 12.73
C HIS A 146 -15.27 -7.67 11.50
N TYR A 147 -15.60 -8.95 11.44
CA TYR A 147 -15.43 -9.78 10.26
C TYR A 147 -16.67 -9.61 9.39
N LEU A 148 -16.50 -8.99 8.22
CA LEU A 148 -17.55 -8.50 7.36
C LEU A 148 -17.78 -9.44 6.19
N VAL A 149 -19.01 -9.93 6.08
CA VAL A 149 -19.47 -10.81 5.01
C VAL A 149 -20.49 -10.10 4.13
N GLY A 150 -20.66 -10.59 2.91
CA GLY A 150 -21.60 -10.03 1.94
C GLY A 150 -21.73 -10.91 0.70
N THR A 151 -22.69 -10.56 -0.16
CA THR A 151 -22.81 -11.17 -1.48
C THR A 151 -21.69 -10.69 -2.40
N HIS A 152 -21.42 -11.43 -3.47
CA HIS A 152 -20.44 -11.00 -4.49
C HIS A 152 -20.73 -9.60 -5.04
N ASN A 153 -22.01 -9.26 -5.26
CA ASN A 153 -22.42 -7.93 -5.74
C ASN A 153 -22.11 -6.80 -4.75
N GLN A 154 -22.08 -7.09 -3.45
CA GLN A 154 -21.71 -6.12 -2.42
C GLN A 154 -20.19 -6.01 -2.27
N LEU A 155 -19.47 -7.14 -2.35
CA LEU A 155 -18.04 -7.19 -2.10
C LEU A 155 -17.18 -6.77 -3.30
N SER A 156 -17.59 -7.12 -4.53
CA SER A 156 -16.81 -6.83 -5.74
C SER A 156 -16.49 -5.34 -5.92
N PRO A 157 -17.42 -4.38 -5.73
CA PRO A 157 -17.11 -2.95 -5.79
C PRO A 157 -16.12 -2.50 -4.70
N ILE A 158 -16.18 -3.10 -3.52
CA ILE A 158 -15.27 -2.81 -2.40
C ILE A 158 -13.87 -3.29 -2.75
N TRP A 159 -13.74 -4.53 -3.20
CA TRP A 159 -12.46 -5.08 -3.64
C TRP A 159 -11.83 -4.20 -4.74
N SER A 160 -12.62 -3.79 -5.73
CA SER A 160 -12.15 -2.89 -6.79
C SER A 160 -11.69 -1.54 -6.26
N SER A 161 -12.41 -0.96 -5.30
CA SER A 161 -12.07 0.36 -4.74
C SER A 161 -10.76 0.34 -3.94
N TYR A 162 -10.42 -0.81 -3.35
CA TYR A 162 -9.19 -1.05 -2.61
C TYR A 162 -8.10 -1.78 -3.42
N SER A 163 -8.29 -1.94 -4.75
CA SER A 163 -7.37 -2.68 -5.63
C SER A 163 -7.06 -4.12 -5.16
N VAL A 164 -8.03 -4.75 -4.49
CA VAL A 164 -7.97 -6.14 -4.05
C VAL A 164 -8.52 -7.01 -5.17
N TYR A 165 -7.71 -7.96 -5.64
CA TYR A 165 -8.22 -9.03 -6.48
C TYR A 165 -8.75 -10.16 -5.60
N ALA A 166 -9.85 -10.79 -6.00
CA ALA A 166 -10.38 -12.00 -5.35
C ALA A 166 -11.06 -12.86 -6.41
N ALA A 167 -10.48 -14.03 -6.70
CA ALA A 167 -11.09 -15.00 -7.61
C ALA A 167 -10.81 -16.44 -7.16
N PRO A 168 -11.76 -17.37 -7.39
CA PRO A 168 -11.50 -18.79 -7.17
C PRO A 168 -10.29 -19.27 -7.98
N THR A 169 -9.41 -20.07 -7.38
CA THR A 169 -8.31 -20.72 -8.09
C THR A 169 -8.86 -21.94 -8.85
N PRO A 170 -8.64 -22.04 -10.17
CA PRO A 170 -9.25 -23.11 -10.98
C PRO A 170 -8.77 -24.53 -10.69
N THR A 171 -7.73 -24.75 -9.87
CA THR A 171 -6.91 -25.97 -9.93
C THR A 171 -6.72 -26.76 -8.64
N THR A 172 -7.44 -26.49 -7.56
CA THR A 172 -7.33 -27.28 -6.33
C THR A 172 -8.66 -27.89 -5.91
N THR A 173 -8.69 -29.22 -5.79
CA THR A 173 -9.76 -29.98 -5.14
C THR A 173 -9.99 -29.40 -3.75
N GLY A 174 -11.05 -28.61 -3.57
CA GLY A 174 -11.33 -27.83 -2.34
C GLY A 174 -11.37 -26.30 -2.50
N GLY A 175 -11.01 -25.77 -3.67
CA GLY A 175 -11.16 -24.37 -4.09
C GLY A 175 -10.43 -23.36 -3.20
N SER A 176 -9.23 -22.89 -3.57
CA SER A 176 -8.63 -21.72 -2.92
C SER A 176 -9.12 -20.44 -3.58
N VAL A 177 -8.96 -19.28 -2.93
CA VAL A 177 -9.18 -17.96 -3.56
C VAL A 177 -7.82 -17.29 -3.68
N SER A 178 -7.43 -16.91 -4.90
CA SER A 178 -6.30 -15.99 -5.09
C SER A 178 -6.78 -14.61 -4.72
N HIS A 179 -6.22 -14.04 -3.65
CA HIS A 179 -6.47 -12.65 -3.30
C HIS A 179 -5.22 -11.90 -2.89
N THR A 180 -5.25 -10.58 -3.07
CA THR A 180 -4.21 -9.68 -2.58
C THR A 180 -4.22 -9.70 -1.05
N THR A 181 -3.07 -9.95 -0.42
CA THR A 181 -2.86 -9.71 1.00
C THR A 181 -2.60 -8.23 1.21
N ALA A 182 -3.58 -7.53 1.76
CA ALA A 182 -3.51 -6.10 1.99
C ALA A 182 -3.95 -5.77 3.42
N ILE A 183 -3.15 -4.94 4.09
CA ILE A 183 -3.52 -4.31 5.35
C ILE A 183 -3.40 -2.80 5.14
N PHE A 184 -4.53 -2.11 5.24
CA PHE A 184 -4.60 -0.66 5.18
C PHE A 184 -4.74 -0.10 6.59
N LEU A 185 -3.99 0.96 6.90
CA LEU A 185 -4.23 1.80 8.06
C LEU A 185 -4.89 3.10 7.61
N ILE A 186 -6.06 3.36 8.17
CA ILE A 186 -6.86 4.55 7.91
C ILE A 186 -6.83 5.42 9.17
N ASP A 187 -6.61 6.72 9.02
CA ASP A 187 -6.57 7.65 10.16
C ASP A 187 -7.96 7.97 10.73
N LYS A 188 -7.99 8.72 11.84
CA LYS A 188 -9.23 9.14 12.51
C LYS A 188 -10.15 9.99 11.64
N GLN A 189 -9.63 10.59 10.58
CA GLN A 189 -10.40 11.38 9.63
C GLN A 189 -10.98 10.51 8.50
N GLY A 190 -10.65 9.22 8.47
CA GLY A 190 -11.10 8.28 7.45
C GLY A 190 -10.24 8.33 6.18
N ARG A 191 -8.97 8.74 6.28
CA ARG A 191 -8.05 8.79 5.14
C ARG A 191 -7.09 7.62 5.17
N GLU A 192 -6.84 7.01 4.02
CA GLU A 192 -5.85 5.95 3.86
C GLU A 192 -4.44 6.51 4.04
N ARG A 193 -3.72 6.00 5.03
CA ARG A 193 -2.40 6.49 5.39
C ARG A 193 -1.30 5.49 5.12
N VAL A 194 -1.55 4.21 5.36
CA VAL A 194 -0.51 3.19 5.25
C VAL A 194 -1.02 1.97 4.54
N TYR A 195 -0.22 1.44 3.63
CA TYR A 195 -0.37 0.09 3.09
C TYR A 195 0.76 -0.82 3.58
N PHE A 196 0.37 -2.04 3.92
CA PHE A 196 1.24 -3.15 4.30
C PHE A 196 0.89 -4.40 3.48
N GLY A 197 1.93 -5.09 3.01
CA GLY A 197 1.83 -6.41 2.39
C GLY A 197 1.83 -7.56 3.40
N ASP A 198 2.05 -8.77 2.90
CA ASP A 198 2.15 -10.00 3.69
C ASP A 198 3.35 -10.03 4.66
N ASP A 199 4.45 -9.39 4.27
CA ASP A 199 5.70 -9.26 5.03
C ASP A 199 5.61 -8.39 6.29
N ALA A 200 4.52 -7.64 6.44
CA ALA A 200 4.34 -6.71 7.56
C ALA A 200 4.43 -7.42 8.93
N THR A 201 5.18 -6.83 9.85
CA THR A 201 5.27 -7.33 11.23
C THR A 201 4.22 -6.70 12.12
N SER A 202 3.84 -7.39 13.20
CA SER A 202 2.97 -6.80 14.22
C SER A 202 3.61 -5.56 14.88
N ALA A 203 4.93 -5.50 14.96
CA ALA A 203 5.66 -4.34 15.48
C ALA A 203 5.51 -3.10 14.59
N GLN A 204 5.68 -3.25 13.27
CA GLN A 204 5.46 -2.17 12.29
C GLN A 204 4.03 -1.63 12.35
N LEU A 205 3.04 -2.53 12.30
CA LEU A 205 1.62 -2.16 12.41
C LEU A 205 1.33 -1.42 13.72
N THR A 206 1.85 -1.91 14.83
CA THR A 206 1.69 -1.27 16.15
C THR A 206 2.29 0.13 16.18
N ALA A 207 3.50 0.30 15.63
CA ALA A 207 4.18 1.59 15.62
C ALA A 207 3.42 2.64 14.80
N ASP A 208 2.95 2.28 13.61
CA ASP A 208 2.19 3.19 12.76
C ASP A 208 0.82 3.53 13.38
N LEU A 209 0.12 2.55 13.99
CA LEU A 209 -1.10 2.81 14.75
C LEU A 209 -0.87 3.75 15.93
N GLN A 210 0.26 3.64 16.64
CA GLN A 210 0.60 4.57 17.73
C GLN A 210 0.83 6.00 17.23
N ILE A 211 1.29 6.18 15.99
CA ILE A 211 1.39 7.49 15.34
C ILE A 211 -0.03 8.00 15.03
N LEU A 212 -0.88 7.19 14.38
CA LEU A 212 -2.24 7.59 14.01
C LEU A 212 -3.16 7.84 15.23
N LEU A 213 -2.89 7.19 16.35
CA LEU A 213 -3.62 7.43 17.61
C LEU A 213 -3.33 8.80 18.23
N LYS A 214 -2.20 9.45 17.88
CA LYS A 214 -1.82 10.77 18.42
C LYS A 214 -2.29 11.95 17.55
N GLN A 215 -2.64 11.68 16.30
CA GLN A 215 -3.21 12.66 15.37
C GLN A 215 -4.69 12.89 15.67
#